data_AF-A0A962MJ73-F1
#
_entry.id   AF-A0A962MJ73-F1
#
_cell.length_a   1.000
_cell.length_b   1.000
_cell.length_c   1.000
_cell.angle_alpha   90.00
_cell.angle_beta   90.00
_cell.angle_gamma   90.00
#
_symmetry.space_group_name_H-M   'P 1'
#
loop_
_entity.id
_entity.type
_entity.pdbx_description
1 polymer ?
#
loop_
_entity_poly.entity_id
_entity_poly.type
_entity_poly.pdbx_seq_one_letter_code
_entity_poly.pdbx_strand_id
1 'polypeptide(L)'
;MLSVANLRRSGPPGPSLTAPAFSVAAGECVAVTGPSGAGKSLLLRAIADLDPNQGDVQAGSLLRSQTPAPQWRQAVMYLAAESGWWAETVAEHFP
;
A
#
# COMPACT_ATOMS: atom_id res chain seq x y z
N MET A 1 9.70 -9.74 5.73
CA MET A 1 10.17 -8.34 5.83
C MET A 1 9.57 -7.56 4.69
N LEU A 2 9.02 -6.38 4.98
CA LEU A 2 8.67 -5.36 3.99
C LEU A 2 9.80 -4.31 3.96
N SER A 3 10.24 -3.87 2.80
CA SER A 3 11.14 -2.71 2.67
C SER A 3 10.62 -1.73 1.64
N VAL A 4 10.84 -0.45 1.90
CA VAL A 4 10.40 0.69 1.09
C VAL A 4 11.56 1.66 0.95
N ALA A 5 11.89 2.04 -0.28
CA ALA A 5 12.89 3.06 -0.57
C ALA A 5 12.49 3.89 -1.79
N ASN A 6 12.81 5.20 -1.75
CA ASN A 6 12.55 6.14 -2.85
C ASN A 6 11.08 6.18 -3.33
N LEU A 7 10.13 5.78 -2.47
CA LEU A 7 8.73 5.66 -2.84
C LEU A 7 8.09 7.04 -3.00
N ARG A 8 7.60 7.32 -4.20
CA ARG A 8 6.97 8.59 -4.55
C ARG A 8 5.81 8.40 -5.50
N ARG A 9 4.79 9.26 -5.43
CA ARG A 9 3.68 9.23 -6.40
C ARG A 9 4.20 9.61 -7.79
N SER A 10 3.62 9.02 -8.82
CA SER A 10 3.83 9.38 -10.22
C SER A 10 2.48 9.68 -10.89
N GLY A 11 2.49 10.36 -12.03
CA GLY A 11 1.28 10.66 -12.81
C GLY A 11 0.74 12.09 -12.66
N PRO A 12 -0.54 12.33 -12.97
CA PRO A 12 -1.11 13.67 -13.10
C PRO A 12 -1.05 14.48 -11.79
N PRO A 13 -1.15 15.83 -11.87
CA PRO A 13 -1.18 16.70 -10.71
C PRO A 13 -2.19 16.24 -9.65
N GLY A 14 -1.79 16.31 -8.38
CA GLY A 14 -2.59 15.84 -7.26
C GLY A 14 -1.76 15.85 -5.96
N PRO A 15 -2.31 15.31 -4.87
CA PRO A 15 -1.59 15.18 -3.60
C PRO A 15 -0.23 14.51 -3.81
N SER A 16 0.84 15.12 -3.29
CA SER A 16 2.20 14.59 -3.41
C SER A 16 2.46 13.52 -2.34
N LEU A 17 3.28 12.53 -2.69
CA LEU A 17 3.83 11.55 -1.75
C LEU A 17 5.33 11.45 -2.01
N THR A 18 6.11 11.64 -0.95
CA THR A 18 7.53 11.26 -0.87
C THR A 18 7.70 10.55 0.47
N ALA A 19 7.91 9.24 0.44
CA ALA A 19 8.05 8.45 1.65
C ALA A 19 9.52 8.38 2.09
N PRO A 20 9.81 8.40 3.41
CA PRO A 20 11.13 8.02 3.90
C PRO A 20 11.42 6.56 3.58
N ALA A 21 12.70 6.19 3.54
CA ALA A 21 13.08 4.79 3.46
C ALA A 21 12.85 4.11 4.83
N PHE A 22 12.26 2.92 4.83
CA PHE A 22 12.03 2.13 6.04
C PHE A 22 11.90 0.64 5.72
N SER A 23 12.00 -0.18 6.75
CA SER A 23 11.71 -1.61 6.70
C SER A 23 10.86 -2.03 7.90
N VAL A 24 10.11 -3.11 7.71
CA VAL A 24 9.28 -3.76 8.73
C VAL A 24 9.61 -5.24 8.73
N ALA A 25 10.07 -5.77 9.86
CA ALA A 25 10.42 -7.17 10.01
C ALA A 25 9.19 -8.09 9.90
N ALA A 26 9.41 -9.38 9.67
CA ALA A 26 8.30 -10.34 9.69
C ALA A 26 7.71 -10.42 11.11
N GLY A 27 6.39 -10.30 11.23
CA GLY A 27 5.69 -10.28 12.52
C GLY A 27 5.75 -8.95 13.27
N GLU A 28 6.45 -7.94 12.74
CA GLU A 28 6.48 -6.61 13.34
C GLU A 28 5.19 -5.84 13.02
N CYS A 29 4.63 -5.18 14.04
CA CYS A 29 3.47 -4.31 13.89
C CYS A 29 3.90 -2.85 14.08
N VAL A 30 3.75 -2.04 13.04
CA VAL A 30 4.19 -0.63 13.02
C VAL A 30 2.98 0.27 12.86
N ALA A 31 2.96 1.38 13.61
CA ALA A 31 1.98 2.44 13.46
C ALA A 31 2.50 3.55 12.53
N VAL A 32 1.69 3.92 11.54
CA VAL A 32 1.94 5.12 10.71
C VAL A 32 1.08 6.27 11.24
N THR A 33 1.71 7.27 11.85
CA THR A 33 1.02 8.39 12.49
C THR A 33 1.28 9.71 11.77
N GLY A 34 0.37 10.67 11.90
CA GLY A 34 0.52 12.03 11.40
C GLY A 34 -0.82 12.73 11.20
N PRO A 35 -0.83 14.06 10.97
CA PRO A 35 -2.05 14.84 10.75
C PRO A 35 -2.93 14.32 9.60
N SER A 36 -4.20 14.71 9.58
CA SER A 36 -5.05 14.51 8.40
C SER A 36 -4.41 15.19 7.18
N GLY A 37 -4.48 14.56 6.01
CA GLY A 37 -3.84 15.07 4.79
C GLY A 37 -2.32 14.84 4.68
N ALA A 38 -1.64 14.30 5.70
CA ALA A 38 -0.19 14.04 5.67
C ALA A 38 0.25 12.91 4.70
N GLY A 39 -0.67 12.34 3.91
CA GLY A 39 -0.36 11.33 2.90
C GLY A 39 -0.33 9.87 3.39
N LYS A 40 -0.80 9.57 4.62
CA LYS A 40 -0.84 8.20 5.16
C LYS A 40 -1.57 7.20 4.25
N SER A 41 -2.77 7.56 3.79
CA SER A 41 -3.53 6.70 2.87
C SER A 41 -2.83 6.55 1.52
N LEU A 42 -2.18 7.61 1.01
CA LEU A 42 -1.41 7.55 -0.23
C LEU A 42 -0.20 6.62 -0.08
N LEU A 43 0.51 6.67 1.05
CA LEU A 43 1.62 5.79 1.37
C LEU A 43 1.18 4.32 1.32
N LEU A 44 0.12 3.97 2.05
CA LEU A 44 -0.37 2.60 2.14
C LEU A 44 -0.88 2.08 0.79
N ARG A 45 -1.60 2.92 0.02
CA ARG A 45 -2.05 2.58 -1.33
C ARG A 45 -0.90 2.40 -2.32
N ALA A 46 0.14 3.22 -2.22
CA ALA A 46 1.34 3.09 -3.06
C ALA A 46 2.10 1.80 -2.74
N ILE A 47 2.25 1.43 -1.47
CA ILE A 47 2.86 0.15 -1.04
C ILE A 47 2.06 -1.04 -1.62
N ALA A 48 0.73 -0.98 -1.56
CA ALA A 48 -0.17 -2.00 -2.12
C ALA A 48 -0.30 -1.96 -3.65
N ASP A 49 0.45 -1.09 -4.34
CA ASP A 49 0.43 -0.95 -5.80
C ASP A 49 -0.97 -0.64 -6.37
N LEU A 50 -1.70 0.27 -5.73
CA LEU A 50 -3.05 0.69 -6.11
C LEU A 50 -3.10 2.05 -6.83
N ASP A 51 -2.07 2.87 -6.67
CA ASP A 51 -1.94 4.17 -7.32
C ASP A 51 -0.64 4.25 -8.13
N PRO A 52 -0.60 5.00 -9.25
CA PRO A 52 0.65 5.24 -9.98
C PRO A 52 1.73 5.82 -9.08
N ASN A 53 2.87 5.14 -8.99
CA ASN A 53 3.98 5.51 -8.14
C ASN A 53 5.33 5.05 -8.75
N GLN A 54 6.43 5.45 -8.11
CA GLN A 54 7.81 5.03 -8.42
C GLN A 54 8.52 4.67 -7.12
N GLY A 55 9.65 3.99 -7.22
CA GLY A 55 10.47 3.57 -6.08
C GLY A 55 10.41 2.06 -5.84
N ASP A 56 11.18 1.64 -4.86
CA ASP A 56 11.46 0.24 -4.58
C ASP A 56 10.63 -0.23 -3.39
N VAL A 57 9.81 -1.26 -3.61
CA VAL A 57 9.03 -1.91 -2.55
C VAL A 57 9.20 -3.41 -2.69
N GLN A 58 9.57 -4.06 -1.59
CA GLN A 58 9.83 -5.50 -1.54
C GLN A 58 9.09 -6.12 -0.36
N ALA A 59 8.44 -7.26 -0.60
CA ALA A 59 7.78 -8.07 0.42
C ALA A 59 8.36 -9.49 0.38
N GLY A 60 9.22 -9.82 1.36
CA GLY A 60 9.96 -11.08 1.35
C GLY A 60 10.87 -11.18 0.11
N SER A 61 10.66 -12.22 -0.71
CA SER A 61 11.38 -12.39 -1.98
C SER A 61 10.73 -11.67 -3.16
N LEU A 62 9.55 -11.07 -2.99
CA LEU A 62 8.82 -10.41 -4.08
C LEU A 62 9.29 -8.97 -4.21
N LEU A 63 9.79 -8.61 -5.39
CA LEU A 63 10.02 -7.22 -5.79
C LEU A 63 8.77 -6.72 -6.52
N ARG A 64 8.15 -5.63 -6.03
CA ARG A 64 6.92 -5.09 -6.62
C ARG A 64 7.05 -4.81 -8.12
N SER A 65 8.18 -4.24 -8.54
CA SER A 65 8.46 -3.89 -9.94
C SER A 65 8.62 -5.10 -10.88
N GLN A 66 8.83 -6.29 -10.34
CA GLN A 66 9.04 -7.54 -11.09
C GLN A 66 7.89 -8.54 -10.90
N THR A 67 6.88 -8.18 -10.10
CA THR A 67 5.78 -9.07 -9.74
C THR A 67 4.49 -8.60 -10.41
N PRO A 68 3.74 -9.46 -11.12
CA PRO A 68 2.43 -9.11 -11.65
C PRO A 68 1.50 -8.58 -10.54
N ALA A 69 0.78 -7.50 -10.83
CA ALA A 69 -0.04 -6.81 -9.82
C ALA A 69 -1.01 -7.73 -9.03
N PRO A 70 -1.69 -8.73 -9.63
CA PRO A 70 -2.52 -9.66 -8.86
C PRO A 70 -1.72 -10.47 -7.84
N GLN A 71 -0.52 -10.92 -8.18
CA GLN A 71 0.34 -11.69 -7.28
C GLN A 71 0.92 -10.80 -6.17
N TRP A 72 1.31 -9.57 -6.49
CA TRP A 72 1.76 -8.60 -5.48
C TRP A 72 0.66 -8.35 -4.44
N ARG A 73 -0.58 -8.11 -4.89
CA ARG A 73 -1.72 -7.80 -4.02
C ARG A 73 -2.22 -8.98 -3.19
N GLN A 74 -1.82 -10.21 -3.50
CA GLN A 74 -2.01 -11.37 -2.60
C GLN A 74 -1.04 -11.36 -1.41
N ALA A 75 0.17 -10.82 -1.60
CA ALA A 75 1.18 -10.71 -0.54
C ALA A 75 1.07 -9.41 0.26
N VAL A 76 0.59 -8.33 -0.37
CA VAL A 76 0.45 -7.01 0.22
C VAL A 76 -0.99 -6.53 0.04
N MET A 77 -1.78 -6.62 1.11
CA MET A 77 -3.19 -6.24 1.09
C MET A 77 -3.41 -4.86 1.74
N TYR A 78 -4.29 -4.07 1.13
CA TYR A 78 -4.73 -2.79 1.67
C TYR A 78 -6.16 -2.90 2.18
N LEU A 79 -6.37 -2.60 3.45
CA LEU A 79 -7.70 -2.41 4.02
C LEU A 79 -8.00 -0.90 4.07
N ALA A 80 -9.05 -0.50 3.35
CA ALA A 80 -9.45 0.90 3.29
C ALA A 80 -10.04 1.37 4.62
N ALA A 81 -9.78 2.63 4.97
CA ALA A 81 -10.35 3.26 6.17
C ALA A 81 -11.88 3.30 6.11
N GLU A 82 -12.42 3.54 4.91
CA GLU A 82 -13.83 3.39 4.59
C GLU A 82 -13.95 2.22 3.63
N SER A 83 -14.56 1.13 4.09
CA SER A 83 -14.85 -0.01 3.23
C SER A 83 -16.06 0.32 2.38
N GLY A 84 -15.99 0.06 1.08
CA GLY A 84 -17.16 0.11 0.20
C GLY A 84 -17.95 -1.17 0.39
N TRP A 85 -19.12 -1.09 1.03
CA TRP A 85 -20.06 -2.20 1.16
C TRP A 85 -21.07 -2.09 0.04
N TRP A 86 -21.24 -3.15 -0.74
CA TRP A 86 -22.21 -3.19 -1.85
C TRP A 86 -23.37 -4.16 -1.59
N ALA A 87 -23.30 -4.90 -0.50
CA ALA A 87 -24.33 -5.84 -0.05
C ALA A 87 -24.72 -5.53 1.40
N GLU A 88 -25.92 -5.96 1.82
CA GLU A 88 -26.41 -5.67 3.18
C GLU A 88 -25.68 -6.51 4.23
N THR A 89 -25.19 -7.69 3.85
CA THR A 89 -24.54 -8.62 4.78
C THR A 89 -23.11 -8.95 4.37
N VAL A 90 -22.24 -9.22 5.36
CA VAL A 90 -20.86 -9.66 5.14
C VAL A 90 -20.81 -10.95 4.30
N ALA A 91 -21.75 -11.87 4.54
CA ALA A 91 -21.79 -13.18 3.88
C ALA A 91 -21.91 -13.06 2.35
N GLU A 92 -22.67 -12.07 1.86
CA GLU A 92 -22.86 -11.83 0.42
C GLU A 92 -21.59 -11.35 -0.32
N HIS A 93 -20.53 -11.01 0.41
CA HIS A 93 -19.26 -10.55 -0.18
C HIS A 93 -18.26 -11.68 -0.39
N PHE A 94 -18.52 -12.89 0.11
CA PHE A 94 -17.63 -14.06 -0.02
C PHE A 94 -18.32 -15.14 -0.86
N PRO A 95 -17.62 -15.76 -1.84
CA PRO A 95 -18.15 -16.88 -2.61
C PRO A 95 -18.31 -18.16 -1.78
#